data_AF-H9WXD9-F1
#
_entry.id   AF-H9WXD9-F1
#
_cell.length_a   1.000
_cell.length_b   1.000
_cell.length_c   1.000
_cell.angle_alpha   90.00
_cell.angle_beta   90.00
_cell.angle_gamma   90.00
#
_symmetry.space_group_name_H-M   'P 1'
#
loop_
_entity.id
_entity.type
_entity.pdbx_description
1 polymer ?
#
loop_
_entity_poly.entity_id
_entity_poly.type
_entity_poly.pdbx_seq_one_letter_code
_entity_poly.pdbx_strand_id
1 'polypeptide(L)'
;DVVLWNAMITAYAKNEPVEEALKLFHEMKLSGIRADHFTFASVLPVCGNLGNLEQGKEIHHEINRSGYQSDVYVGSALVDMYVKCGSVEDARQVFDKMPRRDVISWNSMIGGYATHGPPEEALRLFRRMKDEAAEVQPNLFTYASIIPAC
;
A
#
# COMPACT_ATOMS: atom_id res chain seq x y z
N ASP A 1 -0.53 -25.56 -0.74
CA ASP A 1 -1.75 -24.77 -1.03
C ASP A 1 -1.47 -23.28 -0.80
N VAL A 2 -2.41 -22.38 -1.06
CA VAL A 2 -2.22 -20.90 -0.96
C VAL A 2 -1.82 -20.43 0.44
N VAL A 3 -2.26 -21.12 1.49
CA VAL A 3 -1.99 -20.72 2.87
C VAL A 3 -0.51 -20.90 3.20
N LEU A 4 0.10 -21.99 2.74
CA LEU A 4 1.53 -22.23 2.93
C LEU A 4 2.39 -21.18 2.21
N TRP A 5 2.02 -20.82 0.97
CA TRP A 5 2.71 -19.76 0.23
C TRP A 5 2.61 -18.42 0.95
N ASN A 6 1.41 -18.04 1.41
CA ASN A 6 1.21 -16.82 2.17
C ASN A 6 2.07 -16.79 3.44
N ALA A 7 2.12 -17.90 4.20
CA ALA A 7 2.95 -17.99 5.39
C ALA A 7 4.44 -17.76 5.08
N MET A 8 4.98 -18.40 4.03
CA MET A 8 6.37 -18.23 3.62
C MET A 8 6.64 -16.80 3.13
N ILE A 9 5.79 -16.27 2.23
CA ILE A 9 5.93 -14.92 1.67
C ILE A 9 5.88 -13.88 2.79
N THR A 10 4.93 -13.95 3.72
CA THR A 10 4.85 -13.03 4.85
C THR A 10 6.08 -13.15 5.76
N ALA A 11 6.60 -14.36 5.97
CA ALA A 11 7.80 -14.56 6.78
C ALA A 11 9.03 -13.89 6.15
N TYR A 12 9.25 -14.03 4.85
CA TYR A 12 10.34 -13.36 4.13
C TYR A 12 10.09 -11.86 3.93
N ALA A 13 8.85 -11.40 3.80
CA ALA A 13 8.55 -9.97 3.72
C ALA A 13 8.90 -9.23 5.02
N LYS A 14 8.92 -9.93 6.16
CA LYS A 14 9.21 -9.38 7.49
C LYS A 14 10.65 -9.61 7.96
N ASN A 15 11.41 -10.49 7.31
CA ASN A 15 12.76 -10.88 7.71
C ASN A 15 13.72 -10.79 6.52
N GLU A 16 14.99 -10.46 6.74
CA GLU A 16 15.97 -10.47 5.64
C GLU A 16 16.30 -11.91 5.20
N PRO A 17 16.41 -12.20 3.88
CA PRO A 17 16.37 -11.25 2.75
C PRO A 17 14.97 -11.08 2.17
N VAL A 18 14.51 -9.82 2.08
CA VAL A 18 13.16 -9.46 1.64
C VAL A 18 12.91 -9.75 0.16
N GLU A 19 13.97 -9.85 -0.65
CA GLU A 19 13.92 -10.22 -2.07
C GLU A 19 13.40 -11.65 -2.29
N GLU A 20 13.60 -12.54 -1.32
CA GLU A 20 13.09 -13.92 -1.39
C GLU A 20 11.55 -13.96 -1.39
N ALA A 21 10.88 -12.96 -0.79
CA ALA A 21 9.42 -12.86 -0.85
C ALA A 21 8.92 -12.69 -2.29
N LEU A 22 9.62 -11.91 -3.13
CA LEU A 22 9.26 -11.71 -4.53
C LEU A 22 9.57 -12.95 -5.39
N LYS A 23 10.66 -13.67 -5.08
CA LYS A 23 10.97 -14.94 -5.74
C LYS A 23 9.90 -15.98 -5.44
N LEU A 24 9.52 -16.14 -4.17
CA LEU A 24 8.44 -17.05 -3.77
C LEU A 24 7.10 -16.67 -4.40
N PHE A 25 6.80 -15.37 -4.51
CA PHE A 25 5.61 -14.91 -5.22
C PHE A 25 5.63 -15.31 -6.70
N HIS A 26 6.79 -15.21 -7.36
CA HIS A 26 6.94 -15.66 -8.75
C HIS A 26 6.78 -17.19 -8.88
N GLU A 27 7.38 -17.97 -7.98
CA GLU A 27 7.25 -19.43 -7.96
C GLU A 27 5.82 -19.90 -7.69
N MET A 28 5.10 -19.23 -6.78
CA MET A 28 3.68 -19.46 -6.52
C MET A 28 2.86 -19.34 -7.80
N LYS A 29 3.13 -18.29 -8.59
CA LYS A 29 2.48 -18.05 -9.89
C LYS A 29 2.84 -19.11 -10.93
N LEU A 30 4.12 -19.48 -11.04
CA LEU A 30 4.58 -20.54 -11.94
C LEU A 30 3.97 -21.90 -11.58
N SER A 31 3.68 -22.12 -10.30
CA SER A 31 2.98 -23.32 -9.80
C SER A 31 1.46 -23.31 -10.06
N GLY A 32 0.95 -22.29 -10.75
CA GLY A 32 -0.48 -22.15 -11.07
C GLY A 32 -1.37 -21.77 -9.89
N ILE A 33 -0.78 -21.39 -8.75
CA ILE A 33 -1.52 -20.99 -7.55
C ILE A 33 -1.81 -19.50 -7.65
N ARG A 34 -3.09 -19.14 -7.57
CA ARG A 34 -3.53 -17.74 -7.63
C ARG A 34 -3.26 -17.04 -6.31
N ALA A 35 -2.68 -15.85 -6.40
CA ALA A 35 -2.54 -14.94 -5.28
C ALA A 35 -3.91 -14.47 -4.76
N ASP A 36 -4.00 -14.31 -3.44
CA ASP A 36 -5.15 -13.72 -2.79
C ASP A 36 -4.80 -12.36 -2.16
N HIS A 37 -5.77 -11.71 -1.54
CA HIS A 37 -5.57 -10.42 -0.86
C HIS A 37 -4.43 -10.46 0.19
N PHE A 38 -4.23 -11.59 0.90
CA PHE A 38 -3.13 -11.74 1.86
C PHE A 38 -1.78 -11.83 1.17
N THR A 39 -1.70 -12.52 0.03
CA THR A 39 -0.49 -12.54 -0.80
C THR A 39 -0.11 -11.12 -1.20
N PHE A 40 -1.04 -10.36 -1.77
CA PHE A 40 -0.80 -8.99 -2.25
C PHE A 40 -0.40 -8.03 -1.13
N ALA A 41 -1.12 -8.07 0.01
CA ALA A 41 -0.78 -7.26 1.18
C ALA A 41 0.61 -7.58 1.76
N SER A 42 1.14 -8.78 1.50
CA SER A 42 2.48 -9.17 1.95
C SER A 42 3.60 -8.76 0.98
N VAL A 43 3.37 -8.82 -0.34
CA VAL A 43 4.42 -8.53 -1.34
C VAL A 43 4.56 -7.06 -1.69
N LEU A 44 3.48 -6.27 -1.64
CA LEU A 44 3.51 -4.84 -1.98
C LEU A 44 4.47 -4.02 -1.10
N PRO A 45 4.51 -4.22 0.24
CA PRO A 45 5.47 -3.52 1.09
C PRO A 45 6.93 -3.80 0.71
N VAL A 46 7.22 -5.01 0.21
CA VAL A 46 8.56 -5.39 -0.26
C VAL A 46 8.96 -4.51 -1.46
N CYS A 47 8.07 -4.35 -2.45
CA CYS A 47 8.30 -3.47 -3.59
C CYS A 47 8.54 -2.02 -3.14
N GLY A 48 7.74 -1.53 -2.21
CA GLY A 48 7.88 -0.17 -1.67
C GLY A 48 9.23 0.03 -0.96
N ASN A 49 9.62 -0.91 -0.11
CA ASN A 49 10.88 -0.83 0.65
C ASN A 49 12.12 -0.95 -0.26
N LEU A 50 12.03 -1.71 -1.35
CA LEU A 50 13.08 -1.81 -2.37
C LEU A 50 13.06 -0.64 -3.37
N GLY A 51 12.04 0.23 -3.33
CA GLY A 51 11.84 1.28 -4.34
C GLY A 51 11.55 0.74 -5.74
N ASN A 52 11.15 -0.53 -5.88
CA ASN A 52 10.95 -1.19 -7.17
C ASN A 52 9.54 -0.92 -7.73
N LEU A 53 9.37 0.27 -8.31
CA LEU A 53 8.10 0.75 -8.85
C LEU A 53 7.54 -0.15 -9.97
N GLU A 54 8.41 -0.65 -10.86
CA GLU A 54 7.98 -1.48 -11.99
C GLU A 54 7.35 -2.78 -11.50
N GLN A 55 7.98 -3.47 -10.54
CA GLN A 55 7.41 -4.67 -9.93
C GLN A 55 6.08 -4.36 -9.21
N GLY A 56 6.00 -3.22 -8.52
CA GLY A 56 4.78 -2.76 -7.86
C GLY A 56 3.62 -2.54 -8.85
N LYS A 57 3.91 -1.95 -10.02
CA LYS A 57 2.92 -1.74 -11.10
C LYS A 57 2.43 -3.04 -11.71
N GLU A 58 3.32 -4.02 -11.92
CA GLU A 58 2.95 -5.35 -12.38
C GLU A 58 1.98 -6.04 -11.40
N ILE A 59 2.30 -5.99 -10.10
CA ILE A 59 1.44 -6.55 -9.04
C ILE A 59 0.10 -5.82 -8.98
N HIS A 60 0.08 -4.49 -9.10
CA HIS A 60 -1.16 -3.72 -9.16
C HIS A 60 -2.04 -4.11 -10.37
N HIS A 61 -1.45 -4.35 -11.54
CA HIS A 61 -2.20 -4.87 -12.69
C HIS A 61 -2.80 -6.26 -12.40
N GLU A 62 -2.06 -7.13 -11.72
CA GLU A 62 -2.54 -8.44 -11.30
C GLU A 62 -3.68 -8.37 -10.27
N ILE A 63 -3.62 -7.44 -9.31
CA ILE A 63 -4.68 -7.17 -8.34
C ILE A 63 -5.99 -6.81 -9.05
N ASN A 64 -5.92 -5.92 -10.05
CA ASN A 64 -7.08 -5.51 -10.84
C ASN A 64 -7.68 -6.68 -11.63
N ARG A 65 -6.84 -7.57 -12.18
CA ARG A 65 -7.29 -8.79 -12.87
C ARG A 65 -7.87 -9.84 -11.93
N SER A 66 -7.45 -9.84 -10.67
CA SER A 66 -7.84 -10.84 -9.67
C SER A 66 -9.08 -10.42 -8.86
N GLY A 67 -9.55 -9.18 -9.02
CA GLY A 67 -10.76 -8.67 -8.38
C GLY A 67 -10.55 -8.11 -6.96
N TYR A 68 -9.30 -7.88 -6.54
CA TYR A 68 -8.98 -7.41 -5.18
C TYR A 68 -8.78 -5.89 -5.08
N GLN A 69 -9.05 -5.12 -6.14
CA GLN A 69 -8.87 -3.67 -6.17
C GLN A 69 -9.79 -2.90 -5.20
N SER A 70 -10.86 -3.54 -4.71
CA SER A 70 -11.78 -2.97 -3.73
C SER A 70 -11.50 -3.39 -2.29
N ASP A 71 -10.51 -4.27 -2.07
CA ASP A 71 -10.11 -4.69 -0.74
C ASP A 71 -9.34 -3.57 -0.03
N VAL A 72 -9.75 -3.23 1.19
CA VAL A 72 -9.16 -2.10 1.93
C VAL A 72 -7.69 -2.33 2.28
N TYR A 73 -7.31 -3.57 2.64
CA TYR A 73 -5.95 -3.89 3.03
C TYR A 73 -5.01 -3.87 1.82
N VAL A 74 -5.46 -4.40 0.68
CA VAL A 74 -4.72 -4.34 -0.58
C VAL A 74 -4.59 -2.89 -1.07
N GLY A 75 -5.68 -2.10 -0.98
CA GLY A 75 -5.66 -0.67 -1.32
C GLY A 75 -4.68 0.13 -0.47
N SER A 76 -4.68 -0.07 0.86
CA SER A 76 -3.72 0.58 1.76
C SER A 76 -2.28 0.19 1.45
N ALA A 77 -2.02 -1.08 1.16
CA ALA A 77 -0.69 -1.55 0.79
C ALA A 77 -0.22 -0.99 -0.57
N LEU A 78 -1.12 -0.81 -1.55
CA LEU A 78 -0.81 -0.17 -2.82
C LEU A 78 -0.46 1.31 -2.65
N VAL A 79 -1.25 2.05 -1.86
CA VAL A 79 -0.97 3.47 -1.56
C VAL A 79 0.39 3.61 -0.90
N ASP A 80 0.69 2.81 0.13
CA ASP A 80 1.99 2.83 0.82
C ASP A 80 3.15 2.51 -0.14
N MET A 81 3.00 1.47 -0.96
CA MET A 81 3.99 1.05 -1.94
C MET A 81 4.30 2.19 -2.94
N TYR A 82 3.28 2.78 -3.55
CA TYR A 82 3.47 3.87 -4.52
C TYR A 82 4.10 5.11 -3.88
N VAL A 83 3.70 5.47 -2.67
CA VAL A 83 4.31 6.58 -1.91
C VAL A 83 5.79 6.32 -1.66
N LYS A 84 6.17 5.14 -1.18
CA LYS A 84 7.57 4.77 -0.92
C LYS A 84 8.42 4.72 -2.19
N CYS A 85 7.81 4.37 -3.32
CA CYS A 85 8.44 4.45 -4.64
C CYS A 85 8.50 5.89 -5.20
N GLY A 86 8.03 6.89 -4.46
CA GLY A 86 8.03 8.30 -4.88
C GLY A 86 6.97 8.67 -5.93
N SER A 87 6.02 7.77 -6.22
CA SER A 87 4.95 8.00 -7.21
C SER A 87 3.65 8.39 -6.53
N VAL A 88 3.62 9.60 -5.97
CA VAL A 88 2.49 10.12 -5.17
C VAL A 88 1.22 10.28 -6.00
N GLU A 89 1.33 10.59 -7.30
CA GLU A 89 0.18 10.72 -8.19
C GLU A 89 -0.51 9.37 -8.43
N ASP A 90 0.25 8.29 -8.60
CA ASP A 90 -0.30 6.93 -8.73
C ASP A 90 -0.90 6.48 -7.38
N ALA A 91 -0.25 6.78 -6.26
CA ALA A 91 -0.80 6.54 -4.93
C ALA A 91 -2.14 7.25 -4.74
N ARG A 92 -2.25 8.52 -5.17
CA ARG A 92 -3.47 9.31 -5.09
C ARG A 92 -4.60 8.71 -5.93
N GLN A 93 -4.29 8.24 -7.14
CA GLN A 93 -5.28 7.58 -7.98
C GLN A 93 -5.84 6.30 -7.35
N VAL A 94 -4.99 5.48 -6.70
CA VAL A 94 -5.45 4.31 -5.94
C VAL A 94 -6.31 4.77 -4.77
N PHE A 95 -5.81 5.70 -3.97
CA PHE A 95 -6.49 6.23 -2.80
C PHE A 95 -7.88 6.77 -3.13
N ASP A 96 -8.04 7.53 -4.21
CA ASP A 96 -9.33 8.09 -4.62
C ASP A 96 -10.32 7.03 -5.16
N LYS A 97 -9.81 5.91 -5.71
CA LYS A 97 -10.63 4.79 -6.18
C LYS A 97 -11.05 3.80 -5.08
N MET A 98 -10.42 3.86 -3.90
CA MET A 98 -10.77 2.98 -2.78
C MET A 98 -12.22 3.23 -2.31
N PRO A 99 -13.08 2.20 -2.23
CA PRO A 99 -14.46 2.34 -1.76
C PRO A 99 -14.51 2.59 -0.24
N ARG A 100 -13.55 2.05 0.50
CA ARG A 100 -13.35 2.26 1.93
C ARG A 100 -11.88 2.54 2.18
N ARG A 101 -11.59 3.48 3.07
CA ARG A 101 -10.23 3.88 3.46
C ARG A 101 -10.09 3.66 4.95
N ASP A 102 -9.02 3.01 5.36
CA ASP A 102 -8.65 2.88 6.76
C ASP A 102 -7.64 3.96 7.17
N VAL A 103 -7.31 4.00 8.47
CA VAL A 103 -6.31 4.95 9.00
C VAL A 103 -4.95 4.80 8.32
N ILE A 104 -4.60 3.61 7.83
CA ILE A 104 -3.32 3.32 7.18
C ILE A 104 -3.26 4.03 5.82
N SER A 105 -4.25 3.82 4.95
CA SER A 105 -4.33 4.48 3.64
C SER A 105 -4.34 6.01 3.76
N TRP A 106 -5.08 6.58 4.72
CA TRP A 106 -5.06 8.02 5.01
C TRP A 106 -3.67 8.50 5.41
N ASN A 107 -3.04 7.81 6.35
CA ASN A 107 -1.74 8.17 6.87
C ASN A 107 -0.64 8.06 5.81
N SER A 108 -0.63 7.00 5.00
CA SER A 108 0.31 6.84 3.90
C SER A 108 0.14 7.96 2.89
N MET A 109 -1.09 8.36 2.54
CA MET A 109 -1.31 9.44 1.57
C MET A 109 -0.91 10.82 2.11
N ILE A 110 -1.29 11.15 3.36
CA ILE A 110 -0.93 12.41 4.02
C ILE A 110 0.60 12.49 4.16
N GLY A 111 1.24 11.42 4.64
CA GLY A 111 2.69 11.34 4.76
C GLY A 111 3.38 11.46 3.39
N GLY A 112 2.85 10.81 2.36
CA GLY A 112 3.40 10.86 1.01
C GLY A 112 3.38 12.26 0.40
N TYR A 113 2.31 13.02 0.58
CA TYR A 113 2.29 14.42 0.16
C TYR A 113 3.25 15.29 0.97
N ALA A 114 3.42 15.02 2.28
CA ALA A 114 4.38 15.74 3.09
C ALA A 114 5.84 15.48 2.70
N THR A 115 6.16 14.30 2.16
CA THR A 115 7.55 13.92 1.80
C THR A 115 7.89 14.12 0.32
N HIS A 116 6.94 13.95 -0.58
CA HIS A 116 7.18 13.89 -2.02
C HIS A 116 6.29 14.83 -2.85
N GLY A 117 5.32 15.53 -2.24
CA GLY A 117 4.37 16.37 -2.96
C GLY A 117 4.16 17.74 -2.32
N PRO A 118 3.12 18.48 -2.76
CA PRO A 118 2.77 19.77 -2.16
C PRO A 118 2.23 19.59 -0.73
N PRO A 119 2.83 20.23 0.29
CA PRO A 119 2.37 20.11 1.68
C PRO A 119 0.91 20.56 1.89
N GLU A 120 0.40 21.45 1.04
CA GLU A 120 -0.99 21.92 1.07
C GLU A 120 -1.99 20.78 0.81
N GLU A 121 -1.63 19.81 -0.01
CA GLU A 121 -2.47 18.63 -0.25
C GLU A 121 -2.49 17.69 0.97
N ALA A 122 -1.38 17.59 1.72
CA ALA A 122 -1.36 16.86 2.99
C ALA A 122 -2.34 17.49 4.01
N LEU A 123 -2.33 18.83 4.14
CA LEU A 123 -3.27 19.56 4.99
C LEU A 123 -4.73 19.40 4.53
N ARG A 124 -4.97 19.42 3.23
CA ARG A 124 -6.30 19.22 2.65
C ARG A 124 -6.82 17.81 2.94
N LEU A 125 -5.99 16.78 2.78
CA LEU A 125 -6.36 15.40 3.09
C LEU A 125 -6.61 15.21 4.59
N PHE A 126 -5.82 15.83 5.45
CA PHE A 126 -6.10 15.79 6.89
C PHE A 126 -7.46 16.39 7.26
N ARG A 127 -7.80 17.55 6.69
CA ARG A 127 -9.13 18.16 6.90
C ARG A 127 -10.23 17.23 6.41
N ARG A 128 -10.07 16.66 5.21
CA ARG A 128 -11.02 15.69 4.66
C ARG A 128 -11.18 14.46 5.56
N MET A 129 -10.08 13.92 6.09
CA MET A 129 -10.12 12.80 7.05
C MET A 129 -10.93 13.14 8.31
N LYS A 130 -10.81 14.38 8.82
CA LYS A 130 -11.59 14.85 9.97
C LYS A 130 -13.08 15.04 9.64
N ASP A 131 -13.40 15.43 8.42
CA ASP A 131 -14.79 15.59 7.98
C ASP A 131 -15.46 14.22 7.75
N GLU A 132 -14.69 13.22 7.32
CA GLU A 132 -15.10 11.81 7.18
C GLU A 132 -15.04 11.01 8.51
N ALA A 133 -14.81 11.68 9.65
CA ALA A 133 -14.46 11.07 10.94
C ALA A 133 -15.53 10.21 11.62
N ALA A 134 -16.72 10.06 11.01
CA ALA A 134 -17.69 9.05 11.43
C ALA A 134 -17.15 7.62 11.26
N GLU A 135 -16.19 7.40 10.36
CA GLU A 135 -15.63 6.08 10.06
C GLU A 135 -14.16 5.90 10.49
N VAL A 136 -13.33 6.95 10.43
CA VAL A 136 -11.88 6.87 10.74
C VAL A 136 -11.37 8.16 11.38
N GLN A 137 -10.70 8.06 12.53
CA GLN A 137 -10.16 9.20 13.27
C GLN A 137 -8.65 9.38 13.04
N PRO A 138 -8.13 10.62 12.95
CA PRO A 138 -6.69 10.88 12.98
C PRO A 138 -6.02 10.28 14.22
N ASN A 139 -4.81 9.74 14.04
CA ASN A 139 -3.99 9.20 15.13
C ASN A 139 -2.65 9.94 15.27
N LEU A 140 -1.81 9.52 16.22
CA LEU A 140 -0.52 10.17 16.48
C LEU A 140 0.34 10.31 15.21
N PHE A 141 0.34 9.30 14.34
CA PHE A 141 1.07 9.36 13.08
C PHE A 141 0.50 10.42 12.15
N THR A 142 -0.82 10.53 12.04
CA THR A 142 -1.48 11.59 11.25
C THR A 142 -1.06 12.97 11.71
N TYR A 143 -1.01 13.22 13.02
CA TYR A 143 -0.59 14.52 13.54
C TYR A 143 0.90 14.80 13.27
N ALA A 144 1.76 13.79 13.45
CA ALA A 144 3.19 13.92 13.22
C ALA A 144 3.53 14.24 11.75
N SER A 145 2.83 13.64 10.79
CA SER A 145 3.08 13.86 9.36
C SER A 145 2.68 15.25 8.85
N ILE A 146 1.88 15.99 9.60
CA ILE A 146 1.40 17.34 9.22
C ILE A 146 2.29 18.45 9.77
N ILE A 147 3.03 18.22 10.84
CA ILE A 147 3.90 19.23 11.45
C ILE A 147 4.84 19.88 10.41
N PRO A 148 5.46 19.16 9.47
CA PRO A 148 6.31 19.76 8.44
C PRO A 148 5.55 20.56 7.36
N ALA A 149 4.24 20.38 7.26
CA ALA A 149 3.38 21.04 6.28
C ALA A 149 2.75 22.35 6.78
N CYS A 150 2.93 22.67 8.06
CA CYS A 150 2.48 23.91 8.72
C CYS A 150 3.62 24.95 8.80
#